data_AF-A0A8C2Y7J9-F1
#
_entry.id   AF-A0A8C2Y7J9-F1
#
_cell.length_a   1.000
_cell.length_b   1.000
_cell.length_c   1.000
_cell.angle_alpha   90.00
_cell.angle_beta   90.00
_cell.angle_gamma   90.00
#
_symmetry.space_group_name_H-M   'P 1'
#
loop_
_entity.id
_entity.type
_entity.pdbx_description
1 polymer ?
#
loop_
_entity_poly.entity_id
_entity_poly.type
_entity_poly.pdbx_seq_one_letter_code
_entity_poly.pdbx_strand_id
1 'polypeptide(L)'
;NPNPIPITPMASPAPHPAPHLPPPPPPKGSPPSLGGQHAVGAALHYIALHCIALHCIPLHCMPCSAVLVVSTPSGLHHSSFPSTFSCWLHLLRSARRSVDVASFYWTMSNNDTNTTEQTAAPVNSGVLWGQWEQWGGLWGTLCCVMGGPIADLWGLCPTGAAVRMVDVGRLAGGVLHTKLWVVDGAHVYLGSANMDWRSLTQVKELGVALYNCSIAAQDVAKVFEAYWALGAPNASIPRPWPGNFSTSFNMETPLRLRLNGTPTALYFSSSPPSFCAAGRTPDLQAVLGVINSARSFIDVAVMSYLPASEFQRHNRFWPPIDDALRRAVFERGVRLKLLLGCWAHSKAAMFPFIKSLAAISDNRTGYSAQVVSVSCQIVSHRGNKGGLVAQGEHWGVGNGVTGGSGSDMSVSRADHGEGGRP
;
A
#
# COMPACT_ATOMS: atom_id res chain seq x y z
N ASN A 1 0.20 19.61 68.33
CA ASN A 1 -0.29 20.08 69.64
C ASN A 1 0.38 21.39 69.99
N PRO A 2 -0.34 22.44 70.44
CA PRO A 2 -1.75 22.78 70.20
C PRO A 2 -1.95 24.27 69.81
N ASN A 3 -3.17 24.65 69.41
CA ASN A 3 -3.66 26.05 69.36
C ASN A 3 -3.79 26.66 70.77
N PRO A 4 -3.91 28.01 70.87
CA PRO A 4 -5.18 28.54 71.41
C PRO A 4 -5.70 29.85 70.79
N ILE A 5 -7.00 30.06 71.03
CA ILE A 5 -7.93 31.17 70.68
C ILE A 5 -7.76 32.35 71.68
N PRO A 6 -8.17 33.60 71.36
CA PRO A 6 -9.33 34.21 72.05
C PRO A 6 -10.22 35.10 71.14
N ILE A 7 -11.56 34.93 71.13
CA ILE A 7 -12.64 35.59 71.91
C ILE A 7 -13.04 37.01 71.41
N THR A 8 -14.31 37.10 71.00
CA THR A 8 -15.17 38.27 70.67
C THR A 8 -15.79 38.94 71.90
N PRO A 9 -16.41 40.13 71.74
CA PRO A 9 -17.66 40.42 72.45
C PRO A 9 -18.84 40.88 71.56
N MET A 10 -20.04 40.50 72.01
CA MET A 10 -21.41 40.89 71.56
C MET A 10 -21.74 42.37 71.92
N ALA A 11 -22.86 43.05 71.59
CA ALA A 11 -24.23 42.67 71.21
C ALA A 11 -25.02 43.87 70.59
N SER A 12 -26.04 43.51 69.77
CA SER A 12 -27.39 44.04 69.44
C SER A 12 -28.01 45.25 70.21
N PRO A 13 -29.17 45.89 69.80
CA PRO A 13 -30.30 45.32 69.02
C PRO A 13 -31.10 46.24 68.04
N ALA A 14 -32.02 45.59 67.31
CA ALA A 14 -33.02 46.16 66.39
C ALA A 14 -34.28 46.72 67.08
N PRO A 15 -35.19 47.36 66.31
CA PRO A 15 -36.61 47.05 66.48
C PRO A 15 -37.41 46.92 65.15
N HIS A 16 -38.45 46.08 65.17
CA HIS A 16 -39.56 46.04 64.20
C HIS A 16 -40.80 46.76 64.76
N PRO A 17 -41.74 47.21 63.90
CA PRO A 17 -43.09 46.63 63.92
C PRO A 17 -43.73 46.45 62.51
N ALA A 18 -44.96 45.90 62.50
CA ALA A 18 -45.61 45.09 61.45
C ALA A 18 -46.62 45.84 60.51
N PRO A 19 -47.65 45.20 59.89
CA PRO A 19 -47.74 44.86 58.45
C PRO A 19 -48.86 45.59 57.67
N HIS A 20 -48.77 45.69 56.32
CA HIS A 20 -49.86 46.14 55.45
C HIS A 20 -50.13 45.16 54.29
N LEU A 21 -51.41 44.86 54.06
CA LEU A 21 -52.00 43.99 53.03
C LEU A 21 -51.83 44.52 51.59
N PRO A 22 -51.96 43.66 50.55
CA PRO A 22 -51.57 43.97 49.17
C PRO A 22 -52.70 44.61 48.34
N PRO A 23 -52.38 45.38 47.28
CA PRO A 23 -53.36 45.84 46.29
C PRO A 23 -53.67 44.76 45.22
N PRO A 24 -54.86 44.81 44.56
CA PRO A 24 -55.30 43.81 43.58
C PRO A 24 -54.62 43.99 42.21
N PRO A 25 -54.59 42.93 41.37
CA PRO A 25 -53.86 42.95 40.09
C PRO A 25 -54.66 43.64 38.97
N PRO A 26 -53.98 44.36 38.04
CA PRO A 26 -54.59 44.85 36.81
C PRO A 26 -54.76 43.73 35.74
N PRO A 27 -55.66 43.92 34.76
CA PRO A 27 -56.19 42.84 33.93
C PRO A 27 -55.18 42.26 32.91
N LYS A 28 -55.36 40.97 32.61
CA LYS A 28 -54.58 40.18 31.64
C LYS A 28 -54.58 40.83 30.25
N GLY A 29 -53.42 41.32 29.83
CA GLY A 29 -53.10 41.59 28.43
C GLY A 29 -52.86 40.29 27.66
N SER A 30 -53.31 40.26 26.41
CA SER A 30 -53.22 39.19 25.42
C SER A 30 -51.79 38.65 25.20
N PRO A 31 -51.62 37.36 24.87
CA PRO A 31 -50.31 36.80 24.53
C PRO A 31 -49.79 37.40 23.21
N PRO A 32 -48.48 37.66 23.08
CA PRO A 32 -47.90 38.08 21.81
C PRO A 32 -47.98 36.93 20.80
N SER A 33 -48.39 37.24 19.57
CA SER A 33 -48.31 36.33 18.43
C SER A 33 -46.85 35.94 18.20
N LEU A 34 -46.46 34.72 18.59
CA LEU A 34 -45.21 34.13 18.12
C LEU A 34 -45.31 33.96 16.61
N GLY A 35 -44.56 34.75 15.87
CA GLY A 35 -44.45 34.66 14.43
C GLY A 35 -44.01 33.26 14.00
N GLY A 36 -44.80 32.65 13.10
CA GLY A 36 -44.58 31.32 12.55
C GLY A 36 -43.24 31.13 11.80
N GLN A 37 -42.42 32.18 11.64
CA GLN A 37 -41.11 32.09 11.00
C GLN A 37 -40.03 31.46 11.90
N HIS A 38 -40.07 31.66 13.23
CA HIS A 38 -39.07 31.08 14.13
C HIS A 38 -39.28 29.58 14.37
N ALA A 39 -40.53 29.12 14.43
CA ALA A 39 -40.86 27.70 14.60
C ALA A 39 -40.49 26.86 13.37
N VAL A 40 -40.69 27.41 12.17
CA VAL A 40 -40.31 26.74 10.92
C VAL A 40 -38.79 26.69 10.76
N GLY A 41 -38.07 27.76 11.14
CA GLY A 41 -36.61 27.78 11.13
C GLY A 41 -35.97 26.76 12.09
N ALA A 42 -36.52 26.64 13.30
CA ALA A 42 -36.05 25.64 14.28
C ALA A 42 -36.37 24.21 13.84
N ALA A 43 -37.56 23.96 13.27
CA ALA A 43 -37.93 22.65 12.74
C ALA A 43 -37.05 22.25 11.54
N LEU A 44 -36.75 23.18 10.62
CA LEU A 44 -35.85 22.94 9.50
C LEU A 44 -34.41 22.67 9.96
N HIS A 45 -33.92 23.37 10.97
CA HIS A 45 -32.61 23.10 11.57
C HIS A 45 -32.57 21.72 12.24
N TYR A 46 -33.63 21.35 12.96
CA TYR A 46 -33.74 20.06 13.64
C TYR A 46 -33.83 18.90 12.64
N ILE A 47 -34.59 19.07 11.55
CA ILE A 47 -34.67 18.12 10.43
C ILE A 47 -33.32 18.04 9.71
N ALA A 48 -32.62 19.15 9.46
CA ALA A 48 -31.29 19.13 8.86
C ALA A 48 -30.27 18.41 9.75
N LEU A 49 -30.25 18.69 11.05
CA LEU A 49 -29.41 17.99 12.04
C LEU A 49 -29.76 16.51 12.16
N HIS A 50 -31.05 16.15 12.15
CA HIS A 50 -31.49 14.75 12.15
C HIS A 50 -31.16 14.06 10.83
N CYS A 51 -31.31 14.71 9.68
CA CYS A 51 -30.94 14.16 8.38
C CYS A 51 -29.43 13.97 8.26
N ILE A 52 -28.62 14.89 8.80
CA ILE A 52 -27.16 14.73 8.91
C ILE A 52 -26.84 13.56 9.84
N ALA A 53 -27.46 13.45 11.02
CA ALA A 53 -27.24 12.34 11.93
C ALA A 53 -27.67 10.99 11.31
N LEU A 54 -28.85 10.91 10.69
CA LEU A 54 -29.41 9.72 10.05
C LEU A 54 -28.69 9.34 8.74
N HIS A 55 -28.02 10.27 8.04
CA HIS A 55 -27.15 9.94 6.91
C HIS A 55 -25.69 9.71 7.33
N CYS A 56 -25.25 10.20 8.49
CA CYS A 56 -23.93 9.90 9.05
C CYS A 56 -23.87 8.49 9.64
N ILE A 57 -24.97 7.97 10.19
CA ILE A 57 -25.01 6.65 10.86
C ILE A 57 -24.84 5.45 9.89
N PRO A 58 -25.44 5.40 8.68
CA PRO A 58 -25.24 4.28 7.76
C PRO A 58 -23.95 4.38 6.94
N LEU A 59 -23.44 5.58 6.65
CA LEU A 59 -22.21 5.74 5.87
C LEU A 59 -20.93 5.40 6.67
N HIS A 60 -21.00 5.44 8.00
CA HIS A 60 -19.85 5.18 8.89
C HIS A 60 -19.70 3.73 9.36
N CYS A 61 -20.54 2.80 8.90
CA CYS A 61 -20.62 1.47 9.53
C CYS A 61 -20.41 0.29 8.58
N MET A 62 -19.81 0.49 7.40
CA MET A 62 -19.30 -0.64 6.62
C MET A 62 -17.98 -1.10 7.24
N PRO A 63 -17.87 -2.36 7.70
CA PRO A 63 -16.63 -2.85 8.27
C PRO A 63 -15.55 -2.86 7.20
N CYS A 64 -14.46 -2.14 7.46
CA CYS A 64 -13.28 -2.15 6.63
C CYS A 64 -12.73 -3.58 6.52
N SER A 65 -12.56 -4.06 5.29
CA SER A 65 -12.06 -5.40 5.01
C SER A 65 -10.74 -5.34 4.26
N ALA A 66 -9.90 -6.35 4.48
CA ALA A 66 -8.62 -6.49 3.81
C ALA A 66 -8.53 -7.87 3.16
N VAL A 67 -8.05 -7.93 1.93
CA VAL A 67 -7.90 -9.16 1.17
C VAL A 67 -6.47 -9.22 0.65
N LEU A 68 -5.78 -10.32 0.94
CA LEU A 68 -4.52 -10.62 0.27
C LEU A 68 -4.81 -11.05 -1.16
N VAL A 69 -4.06 -10.52 -2.11
CA VAL A 69 -4.25 -10.71 -3.53
C VAL A 69 -2.96 -11.28 -4.10
N VAL A 70 -3.06 -12.38 -4.86
CA VAL A 70 -1.88 -13.12 -5.35
C VAL A 70 -2.09 -13.50 -6.81
N SER A 71 -1.26 -12.96 -7.71
CA SER A 71 -1.11 -13.56 -9.03
C SER A 71 -0.12 -14.72 -8.93
N THR A 72 -0.44 -15.86 -9.52
CA THR A 72 0.47 -16.99 -9.69
C THR A 72 0.67 -17.26 -11.17
N PRO A 73 1.90 -17.58 -11.64
CA PRO A 73 2.13 -17.94 -13.02
C PRO A 73 1.20 -19.07 -13.47
N SER A 74 0.68 -18.95 -14.69
CA SER A 74 -0.20 -19.93 -15.30
C SER A 74 0.46 -21.31 -15.32
N GLY A 75 -0.27 -22.35 -14.93
CA GLY A 75 0.27 -23.72 -14.85
C GLY A 75 1.00 -24.06 -13.54
N LEU A 76 1.23 -23.09 -12.65
CA LEU A 76 1.63 -23.37 -11.26
C LEU A 76 0.41 -23.49 -10.33
N HIS A 77 0.63 -24.00 -9.13
CA HIS A 77 -0.42 -24.21 -8.12
C HIS A 77 -1.24 -22.94 -7.89
N HIS A 78 -2.57 -23.06 -8.03
CA HIS A 78 -3.49 -21.95 -7.81
C HIS A 78 -3.51 -21.54 -6.34
N SER A 79 -3.24 -20.26 -6.09
CA SER A 79 -3.44 -19.66 -4.78
C SER A 79 -4.90 -19.77 -4.33
N SER A 80 -5.15 -19.95 -3.03
CA SER A 80 -6.50 -19.82 -2.45
C SER A 80 -6.94 -18.36 -2.35
N PHE A 81 -6.03 -17.40 -2.56
CA PHE A 81 -6.30 -15.98 -2.58
C PHE A 81 -6.81 -15.52 -3.97
N PRO A 82 -7.65 -14.48 -4.04
CA PRO A 82 -8.03 -13.86 -5.31
C PRO A 82 -6.81 -13.40 -6.12
N SER A 83 -6.91 -13.51 -7.45
CA SER A 83 -5.87 -13.00 -8.34
C SER A 83 -5.89 -11.48 -8.43
N THR A 84 -4.76 -10.89 -8.81
CA THR A 84 -4.69 -9.44 -9.07
C THR A 84 -5.69 -9.01 -10.13
N PHE A 85 -5.84 -9.83 -11.19
CA PHE A 85 -6.84 -9.60 -12.24
C PHE A 85 -8.26 -9.52 -11.67
N SER A 86 -8.69 -10.49 -10.85
CA SER A 86 -10.06 -10.50 -10.32
C SER A 86 -10.29 -9.37 -9.32
N CYS A 87 -9.29 -9.02 -8.52
CA CYS A 87 -9.33 -7.87 -7.62
C CYS A 87 -9.49 -6.54 -8.38
N TRP A 88 -8.65 -6.28 -9.38
CA TRP A 88 -8.73 -5.05 -10.18
C TRP A 88 -10.06 -4.93 -10.92
N LEU A 89 -10.53 -6.04 -11.52
CA LEU A 89 -11.83 -6.07 -12.18
C LEU A 89 -12.97 -5.78 -11.19
N HIS A 90 -12.89 -6.31 -9.97
CA HIS A 90 -13.88 -6.03 -8.94
C HIS A 90 -13.86 -4.56 -8.49
N LEU A 91 -12.68 -3.97 -8.30
CA LEU A 91 -12.53 -2.55 -7.97
C LEU A 91 -13.15 -1.65 -9.05
N LEU A 92 -12.83 -1.89 -10.32
CA LEU A 92 -13.38 -1.14 -11.44
C LEU A 92 -14.90 -1.30 -11.54
N ARG A 93 -15.44 -2.51 -11.34
CA ARG A 93 -16.90 -2.73 -11.37
C ARG A 93 -17.63 -2.11 -10.17
N SER A 94 -16.93 -1.89 -9.06
CA SER A 94 -17.52 -1.35 -7.83
C SER A 94 -17.43 0.17 -7.74
N ALA A 95 -16.54 0.79 -8.53
CA ALA A 95 -16.37 2.23 -8.58
C ALA A 95 -17.68 2.96 -8.93
N ARG A 96 -17.82 4.19 -8.45
CA ARG A 96 -19.01 5.04 -8.66
C ARG A 96 -18.66 6.48 -8.98
N ARG A 97 -17.46 6.95 -8.64
CA ARG A 97 -17.05 8.36 -8.67
C ARG A 97 -15.65 8.56 -9.23
N SER A 98 -14.65 7.83 -8.75
CA SER A 98 -13.25 8.06 -9.15
C SER A 98 -12.40 6.81 -9.07
N VAL A 99 -11.39 6.76 -9.94
CA VAL A 99 -10.38 5.70 -9.98
C VAL A 99 -9.01 6.37 -10.18
N ASP A 100 -8.25 6.49 -9.11
CA ASP A 100 -6.93 7.12 -9.11
C ASP A 100 -5.85 6.03 -9.09
N VAL A 101 -4.97 6.01 -10.09
CA VAL A 101 -3.93 4.97 -10.25
C VAL A 101 -2.54 5.58 -10.36
N ALA A 102 -1.67 5.24 -9.41
CA ALA A 102 -0.23 5.40 -9.57
C ALA A 102 0.36 4.07 -10.04
N SER A 103 1.14 4.10 -11.12
CA SER A 103 1.72 2.91 -11.74
C SER A 103 3.06 3.25 -12.38
N PHE A 104 3.84 2.21 -12.71
CA PHE A 104 5.12 2.42 -13.40
C PHE A 104 4.89 2.56 -14.91
N TYR A 105 4.49 1.49 -15.59
CA TYR A 105 4.17 1.46 -17.03
C TYR A 105 2.89 0.65 -17.30
N TRP A 106 2.38 0.71 -18.54
CA TRP A 106 1.20 -0.05 -18.99
C TRP A 106 1.47 -0.85 -20.27
N THR A 107 1.26 -2.17 -20.21
CA THR A 107 1.30 -3.11 -21.35
C THR A 107 0.23 -4.19 -21.16
N MET A 108 -1.03 -3.81 -21.34
CA MET A 108 -2.20 -4.64 -21.04
C MET A 108 -2.70 -5.46 -22.23
N SER A 109 -2.29 -5.14 -23.46
CA SER A 109 -2.86 -5.69 -24.70
C SER A 109 -2.04 -6.80 -25.38
N ASN A 110 -0.91 -7.23 -24.80
CA ASN A 110 0.12 -8.12 -25.42
C ASN A 110 0.68 -7.63 -26.78
N ASN A 111 0.22 -6.49 -27.29
CA ASN A 111 0.71 -5.89 -28.53
C ASN A 111 2.20 -5.52 -28.43
N ASP A 112 2.71 -5.33 -27.21
CA ASP A 112 4.12 -5.03 -26.95
C ASP A 112 5.07 -6.14 -27.43
N THR A 113 4.60 -7.39 -27.48
CA THR A 113 5.44 -8.54 -27.84
C THR A 113 5.30 -8.96 -29.30
N ASN A 114 4.28 -8.47 -30.02
CA ASN A 114 3.90 -8.97 -31.36
C ASN A 114 3.72 -10.51 -31.40
N THR A 115 3.24 -11.11 -30.31
CA THR A 115 3.00 -12.56 -30.21
C THR A 115 1.53 -12.89 -29.96
N THR A 116 1.15 -14.13 -30.25
CA THR A 116 -0.16 -14.69 -29.87
C THR A 116 0.02 -15.58 -28.63
N GLU A 117 0.08 -14.95 -27.46
CA GLU A 117 0.26 -15.67 -26.20
C GLU A 117 -1.12 -16.05 -25.60
N GLN A 118 -1.40 -17.35 -25.51
CA GLN A 118 -2.69 -17.84 -25.02
C GLN A 118 -2.93 -17.44 -23.57
N THR A 119 -1.88 -17.35 -22.76
CA THR A 119 -1.99 -16.94 -21.36
C THR A 119 -2.24 -15.45 -21.18
N ALA A 120 -2.15 -14.64 -22.24
CA ALA A 120 -2.61 -13.26 -22.23
C ALA A 120 -4.14 -13.17 -22.44
N ALA A 121 -4.81 -14.24 -22.90
CA ALA A 121 -6.23 -14.23 -23.25
C ALA A 121 -7.18 -13.69 -22.17
N PRO A 122 -7.00 -13.97 -20.86
CA PRO A 122 -7.87 -13.38 -19.82
C PRO A 122 -7.82 -11.86 -19.81
N VAL A 123 -6.64 -11.27 -20.06
CA VAL A 123 -6.44 -9.82 -20.10
C VAL A 123 -6.83 -9.26 -21.47
N ASN A 124 -6.43 -9.93 -22.55
CA ASN A 124 -6.73 -9.59 -23.94
C ASN A 124 -8.20 -9.80 -24.32
N SER A 125 -8.99 -10.47 -23.46
CA SER A 125 -10.45 -10.58 -23.62
C SER A 125 -11.15 -9.23 -23.70
N GLY A 126 -10.44 -8.14 -23.37
CA GLY A 126 -10.97 -6.79 -23.38
C GLY A 126 -11.90 -6.53 -22.21
N VAL A 127 -12.10 -7.47 -21.28
CA VAL A 127 -13.02 -7.26 -20.14
C VAL A 127 -12.50 -6.16 -19.21
N LEU A 128 -11.21 -6.22 -18.87
CA LEU A 128 -10.59 -5.23 -17.98
C LEU A 128 -10.42 -3.90 -18.73
N TRP A 129 -10.00 -3.96 -20.00
CA TRP A 129 -9.86 -2.78 -20.86
C TRP A 129 -11.19 -2.08 -21.14
N GLY A 130 -12.22 -2.81 -21.54
CA GLY A 130 -13.56 -2.29 -21.77
C GLY A 130 -14.17 -1.68 -20.50
N GLN A 131 -13.81 -2.19 -19.32
CA GLN A 131 -14.21 -1.54 -18.07
C GLN A 131 -13.49 -0.19 -17.87
N TRP A 132 -12.21 -0.08 -18.23
CA TRP A 132 -11.50 1.19 -18.26
C TRP A 132 -12.09 2.17 -19.26
N GLU A 133 -12.48 1.72 -20.45
CA GLU A 133 -13.10 2.57 -21.46
C GLU A 133 -14.44 3.14 -20.98
N GLN A 134 -15.25 2.33 -20.28
CA GLN A 134 -16.47 2.80 -19.63
C GLN A 134 -16.20 3.85 -18.54
N TRP A 135 -15.10 3.71 -17.81
CA TRP A 135 -14.74 4.62 -16.71
C TRP A 135 -14.11 5.93 -17.14
N GLY A 136 -13.32 5.94 -18.22
CA GLY A 136 -12.72 7.18 -18.67
C GLY A 136 -13.77 8.24 -19.03
N GLY A 137 -14.96 7.81 -19.48
CA GLY A 137 -16.12 8.68 -19.78
C GLY A 137 -16.73 9.40 -18.59
N LEU A 138 -16.38 8.99 -17.36
CA LEU A 138 -16.85 9.57 -16.11
C LEU A 138 -15.70 10.36 -15.48
N TRP A 139 -15.98 11.62 -15.18
CA TRP A 139 -15.03 12.56 -14.61
C TRP A 139 -14.44 11.99 -13.32
N GLY A 140 -13.17 11.57 -13.31
CA GLY A 140 -12.55 11.03 -12.09
C GLY A 140 -11.49 9.94 -12.25
N THR A 141 -11.01 9.64 -13.46
CA THR A 141 -9.86 8.73 -13.63
C THR A 141 -8.57 9.52 -13.75
N LEU A 142 -7.70 9.43 -12.74
CA LEU A 142 -6.40 10.09 -12.72
C LEU A 142 -5.27 9.05 -12.72
N CYS A 143 -4.39 9.10 -13.72
CA CYS A 143 -3.27 8.17 -13.84
C CYS A 143 -1.93 8.90 -13.67
N CYS A 144 -1.17 8.56 -12.63
CA CYS A 144 0.23 8.95 -12.47
C CYS A 144 1.14 7.83 -12.97
N VAL A 145 2.02 8.16 -13.90
CA VAL A 145 2.95 7.20 -14.50
C VAL A 145 4.34 7.78 -14.70
N MET A 146 5.31 6.90 -14.92
CA MET A 146 6.61 7.29 -15.43
C MET A 146 7.07 6.33 -16.51
N GLY A 147 7.56 6.88 -17.64
CA GLY A 147 8.66 6.31 -18.43
C GLY A 147 8.62 4.80 -18.64
N GLY A 148 7.97 4.38 -19.73
CA GLY A 148 7.83 3.01 -20.21
C GLY A 148 6.91 3.00 -21.42
N PRO A 149 6.44 1.83 -21.90
CA PRO A 149 5.33 1.80 -22.85
C PRO A 149 4.13 2.53 -22.24
N ILE A 150 3.70 3.60 -22.90
CA ILE A 150 2.56 4.45 -22.49
C ILE A 150 1.46 4.47 -23.55
N ALA A 151 1.59 3.68 -24.61
CA ALA A 151 0.63 3.63 -25.71
C ALA A 151 -0.78 3.30 -25.21
N ASP A 152 -0.90 2.31 -24.32
CA ASP A 152 -2.18 1.95 -23.70
C ASP A 152 -2.75 3.13 -22.91
N LEU A 153 -1.96 3.84 -22.09
CA LEU A 153 -2.45 5.00 -21.33
C LEU A 153 -2.98 6.12 -22.23
N TRP A 154 -2.30 6.41 -23.34
CA TRP A 154 -2.80 7.39 -24.31
C TRP A 154 -4.10 6.93 -24.97
N GLY A 155 -4.32 5.62 -25.11
CA GLY A 155 -5.59 5.03 -25.52
C GLY A 155 -6.75 5.31 -24.56
N LEU A 156 -6.48 5.62 -23.29
CA LEU A 156 -7.50 6.03 -22.32
C LEU A 156 -7.79 7.54 -22.33
N CYS A 157 -6.91 8.38 -22.88
CA CYS A 157 -7.16 9.82 -22.92
C CYS A 157 -8.46 10.18 -23.68
N PRO A 158 -8.77 9.57 -24.85
CA PRO A 158 -10.02 9.83 -25.58
C PRO A 158 -11.29 9.49 -24.79
N THR A 159 -11.21 8.60 -23.81
CA THR A 159 -12.38 8.26 -23.00
C THR A 159 -12.65 9.34 -21.95
N GLY A 160 -11.67 10.17 -21.58
CA GLY A 160 -11.79 11.26 -20.61
C GLY A 160 -10.89 11.07 -19.39
N ALA A 161 -10.09 10.00 -19.35
CA ALA A 161 -9.08 9.81 -18.31
C ALA A 161 -7.97 10.88 -18.41
N ALA A 162 -7.54 11.41 -17.26
CA ALA A 162 -6.46 12.37 -17.19
C ALA A 162 -5.16 11.67 -16.78
N VAL A 163 -4.15 11.76 -17.64
CA VAL A 163 -2.84 11.12 -17.42
C VAL A 163 -1.78 12.18 -17.14
N ARG A 164 -0.96 11.98 -16.11
CA ARG A 164 0.22 12.79 -15.81
C ARG A 164 1.47 11.92 -15.69
N MET A 165 2.53 12.38 -16.33
CA MET A 165 3.86 11.80 -16.16
C MET A 165 4.59 12.51 -15.02
N VAL A 166 5.13 11.74 -14.07
CA VAL A 166 5.90 12.26 -12.94
C VAL A 166 7.37 12.01 -13.21
N ASP A 167 8.15 13.07 -13.43
CA ASP A 167 9.59 12.98 -13.71
C ASP A 167 10.41 12.85 -12.40
N VAL A 168 10.34 11.68 -11.76
CA VAL A 168 11.14 11.40 -10.55
C VAL A 168 12.64 11.40 -10.85
N GLY A 169 13.04 11.15 -12.10
CA GLY A 169 14.45 11.22 -12.52
C GLY A 169 15.01 12.62 -12.29
N ARG A 170 14.33 13.64 -12.81
CA ARG A 170 14.66 15.05 -12.57
C ARG A 170 14.44 15.48 -11.12
N LEU A 171 13.38 14.99 -10.45
CA LEU A 171 13.03 15.45 -9.11
C LEU A 171 13.92 14.86 -8.01
N ALA A 172 14.28 13.58 -8.09
CA ALA A 172 14.92 12.84 -7.01
C ALA A 172 15.92 11.75 -7.45
N GLY A 173 16.19 11.58 -8.75
CA GLY A 173 17.19 10.62 -9.24
C GLY A 173 16.75 9.16 -9.22
N GLY A 174 15.51 8.87 -9.63
CA GLY A 174 14.98 7.50 -9.66
C GLY A 174 13.72 7.36 -10.52
N VAL A 175 12.93 6.30 -10.26
CA VAL A 175 11.68 6.01 -10.99
C VAL A 175 10.43 5.96 -10.11
N LEU A 176 9.23 6.19 -10.67
CA LEU A 176 7.96 6.01 -9.99
C LEU A 176 7.61 4.53 -10.08
N HIS A 177 7.83 3.79 -9.00
CA HIS A 177 7.62 2.34 -8.99
C HIS A 177 6.43 1.89 -8.14
N THR A 178 5.64 2.83 -7.59
CA THR A 178 4.41 2.52 -6.86
C THR A 178 3.35 1.90 -7.78
N LYS A 179 2.61 0.90 -7.29
CA LYS A 179 1.37 0.42 -7.91
C LYS A 179 0.25 0.50 -6.90
N LEU A 180 -0.43 1.63 -6.93
CA LEU A 180 -1.43 2.05 -5.96
C LEU A 180 -2.70 2.44 -6.71
N TRP A 181 -3.84 1.94 -6.24
CA TRP A 181 -5.14 2.39 -6.70
C TRP A 181 -5.92 2.93 -5.52
N VAL A 182 -6.59 4.06 -5.71
CA VAL A 182 -7.59 4.60 -4.78
C VAL A 182 -8.89 4.74 -5.54
N VAL A 183 -9.95 4.08 -5.06
CA VAL A 183 -11.26 4.05 -5.73
C VAL A 183 -12.30 4.65 -4.81
N ASP A 184 -13.01 5.67 -5.31
CA ASP A 184 -14.07 6.42 -4.64
C ASP A 184 -13.70 7.02 -3.26
N GLY A 185 -12.40 7.11 -2.95
CA GLY A 185 -11.94 7.46 -1.61
C GLY A 185 -12.36 6.45 -0.53
N ALA A 186 -12.65 5.20 -0.92
CA ALA A 186 -13.18 4.15 -0.04
C ALA A 186 -12.44 2.81 -0.19
N HIS A 187 -11.90 2.49 -1.37
CA HIS A 187 -11.17 1.25 -1.62
C HIS A 187 -9.73 1.54 -2.02
N VAL A 188 -8.82 0.64 -1.67
CA VAL A 188 -7.39 0.74 -1.97
C VAL A 188 -6.90 -0.58 -2.54
N TYR A 189 -6.05 -0.53 -3.56
CA TYR A 189 -5.15 -1.64 -3.89
C TYR A 189 -3.71 -1.13 -3.78
N LEU A 190 -2.85 -1.90 -3.13
CA LEU A 190 -1.42 -1.67 -3.10
C LEU A 190 -0.70 -3.00 -3.29
N GLY A 191 0.22 -3.08 -4.25
CA GLY A 191 0.91 -4.33 -4.55
C GLY A 191 2.11 -4.20 -5.47
N SER A 192 2.65 -5.35 -5.87
CA SER A 192 3.83 -5.46 -6.73
C SER A 192 3.52 -5.48 -8.23
N ALA A 193 2.28 -5.84 -8.61
CA ALA A 193 1.88 -6.02 -10.01
C ALA A 193 1.94 -4.72 -10.80
N ASN A 194 2.71 -4.72 -11.89
CA ASN A 194 2.64 -3.68 -12.92
C ASN A 194 1.30 -3.76 -13.66
N MET A 195 0.91 -2.68 -14.35
CA MET A 195 -0.22 -2.69 -15.29
C MET A 195 0.19 -3.44 -16.57
N ASP A 196 0.49 -4.72 -16.42
CA ASP A 196 1.12 -5.58 -17.39
C ASP A 196 0.37 -6.91 -17.41
N TRP A 197 -0.04 -7.39 -18.58
CA TRP A 197 -0.73 -8.67 -18.69
C TRP A 197 0.11 -9.81 -18.09
N ARG A 198 1.45 -9.72 -18.15
CA ARG A 198 2.39 -10.68 -17.55
C ARG A 198 2.30 -10.67 -16.03
N SER A 199 2.16 -9.50 -15.39
CA SER A 199 1.94 -9.42 -13.93
C SER A 199 0.62 -10.05 -13.49
N LEU A 200 -0.37 -10.14 -14.39
CA LEU A 200 -1.68 -10.70 -14.10
C LEU A 200 -1.75 -12.22 -14.30
N THR A 201 -0.91 -12.79 -15.19
CA THR A 201 -1.02 -14.22 -15.55
C THR A 201 0.28 -15.01 -15.46
N GLN A 202 1.45 -14.37 -15.53
CA GLN A 202 2.77 -15.03 -15.67
C GLN A 202 3.75 -14.75 -14.52
N VAL A 203 3.54 -13.72 -13.72
CA VAL A 203 4.44 -13.34 -12.62
C VAL A 203 3.77 -13.64 -11.29
N LYS A 204 4.56 -14.11 -10.32
CA LYS A 204 4.11 -14.21 -8.93
C LYS A 204 4.07 -12.80 -8.32
N GLU A 205 2.88 -12.24 -8.20
CA GLU A 205 2.66 -10.93 -7.61
C GLU A 205 1.95 -11.03 -6.26
N LEU A 206 2.19 -10.06 -5.38
CA LEU A 206 1.52 -9.92 -4.09
C LEU A 206 0.95 -8.52 -3.96
N GLY A 207 -0.29 -8.42 -3.48
CA GLY A 207 -0.91 -7.15 -3.14
C GLY A 207 -1.90 -7.31 -1.99
N VAL A 208 -2.37 -6.17 -1.49
CA VAL A 208 -3.45 -6.08 -0.51
C VAL A 208 -4.50 -5.15 -1.07
N ALA A 209 -5.76 -5.59 -1.04
CA ALA A 209 -6.91 -4.75 -1.31
C ALA A 209 -7.64 -4.44 0.00
N LEU A 210 -7.96 -3.17 0.22
CA LEU A 210 -8.79 -2.69 1.31
C LEU A 210 -10.13 -2.25 0.75
N TYR A 211 -11.25 -2.71 1.33
CA TYR A 211 -12.59 -2.32 0.88
C TYR A 211 -13.39 -1.66 2.00
N ASN A 212 -14.14 -0.60 1.64
CA ASN A 212 -14.94 0.19 2.58
C ASN A 212 -14.09 0.76 3.73
N CYS A 213 -12.90 1.24 3.40
CA CYS A 213 -11.86 1.69 4.31
C CYS A 213 -11.54 3.17 4.08
N SER A 214 -12.55 4.04 4.15
CA SER A 214 -12.41 5.43 3.71
C SER A 214 -11.31 6.22 4.42
N ILE A 215 -11.07 5.98 5.72
CA ILE A 215 -9.97 6.64 6.44
C ILE A 215 -8.59 6.23 5.88
N ALA A 216 -8.40 4.95 5.60
CA ALA A 216 -7.17 4.44 5.00
C ALA A 216 -7.02 4.93 3.54
N ALA A 217 -8.12 4.96 2.78
CA ALA A 217 -8.14 5.46 1.42
C ALA A 217 -7.80 6.95 1.35
N GLN A 218 -8.37 7.78 2.24
CA GLN A 218 -8.03 9.20 2.36
C GLN A 218 -6.57 9.42 2.76
N ASP A 219 -6.01 8.57 3.62
CA ASP A 219 -4.61 8.69 4.02
C ASP A 219 -3.65 8.38 2.86
N VAL A 220 -3.88 7.29 2.13
CA VAL A 220 -3.03 6.90 0.99
C VAL A 220 -3.27 7.77 -0.24
N ALA A 221 -4.47 8.36 -0.39
CA ALA A 221 -4.76 9.34 -1.42
C ALA A 221 -3.80 10.53 -1.38
N LYS A 222 -3.33 10.95 -0.20
CA LYS A 222 -2.32 12.01 -0.08
C LYS A 222 -1.01 11.69 -0.80
N VAL A 223 -0.63 10.41 -0.86
CA VAL A 223 0.54 9.95 -1.62
C VAL A 223 0.27 10.09 -3.13
N PHE A 224 -0.91 9.66 -3.58
CA PHE A 224 -1.33 9.84 -4.96
C PHE A 224 -1.40 11.33 -5.36
N GLU A 225 -2.03 12.17 -4.55
CA GLU A 225 -2.15 13.61 -4.78
C GLU A 225 -0.77 14.29 -4.85
N ALA A 226 0.20 13.84 -4.03
CA ALA A 226 1.57 14.34 -4.10
C ALA A 226 2.21 14.01 -5.46
N TYR A 227 2.02 12.78 -5.97
CA TYR A 227 2.48 12.41 -7.31
C TYR A 227 1.78 13.24 -8.39
N TRP A 228 0.47 13.42 -8.26
CA TRP A 228 -0.33 14.20 -9.20
C TRP A 228 0.13 15.67 -9.27
N ALA A 229 0.45 16.27 -8.12
CA ALA A 229 1.01 17.62 -8.03
C ALA A 229 2.41 17.71 -8.64
N LEU A 230 3.27 16.72 -8.38
CA LEU A 230 4.63 16.64 -8.95
C LEU A 230 4.67 16.34 -10.45
N GLY A 231 3.58 15.80 -11.00
CA GLY A 231 3.39 15.63 -12.44
C GLY A 231 2.98 16.90 -13.19
N ALA A 232 2.76 18.03 -12.49
CA ALA A 232 2.46 19.29 -13.14
C ALA A 232 3.70 19.87 -13.87
N PRO A 233 3.51 20.64 -14.96
CA PRO A 233 4.62 21.29 -15.66
C PRO A 233 5.49 22.12 -14.72
N ASN A 234 6.81 21.98 -14.82
CA ASN A 234 7.80 22.69 -14.00
C ASN A 234 7.66 22.47 -12.48
N ALA A 235 6.94 21.44 -12.03
CA ALA A 235 6.83 21.14 -10.61
C ALA A 235 8.21 20.87 -9.98
N SER A 236 8.35 21.29 -8.73
CA SER A 236 9.49 21.02 -7.86
C SER A 236 8.99 20.42 -6.55
N ILE A 237 9.82 19.62 -5.88
CA ILE A 237 9.50 19.09 -4.57
C ILE A 237 9.35 20.26 -3.57
N PRO A 238 8.15 20.47 -2.97
CA PRO A 238 7.96 21.55 -2.01
C PRO A 238 8.80 21.36 -0.75
N ARG A 239 9.26 22.47 -0.16
CA ARG A 239 9.99 22.49 1.11
C ARG A 239 9.50 23.66 1.97
N PRO A 240 8.71 23.43 3.03
CA PRO A 240 8.10 22.14 3.41
C PRO A 240 6.99 21.72 2.44
N TRP A 241 6.55 20.46 2.56
CA TRP A 241 5.31 20.00 1.92
C TRP A 241 4.10 20.73 2.51
N PRO A 242 3.12 21.14 1.68
CA PRO A 242 1.86 21.69 2.18
C PRO A 242 1.11 20.73 3.11
N GLY A 243 0.39 21.29 4.09
CA GLY A 243 -0.25 20.54 5.17
C GLY A 243 -1.30 19.51 4.72
N ASN A 244 -1.95 19.73 3.57
CA ASN A 244 -2.93 18.79 3.01
C ASN A 244 -2.33 17.42 2.65
N PHE A 245 -1.02 17.34 2.37
CA PHE A 245 -0.32 16.08 2.12
C PHE A 245 0.13 15.37 3.41
N SER A 246 0.06 16.04 4.56
CA SER A 246 0.57 15.53 5.84
C SER A 246 -0.37 14.49 6.46
N THR A 247 0.17 13.61 7.30
CA THR A 247 -0.61 12.57 7.99
C THR A 247 -0.28 12.46 9.47
N SER A 248 -1.27 12.07 10.27
CA SER A 248 -1.10 11.65 11.66
C SER A 248 -0.78 10.16 11.79
N PHE A 249 -0.89 9.38 10.71
CA PHE A 249 -0.73 7.93 10.73
C PHE A 249 0.68 7.54 10.29
N ASN A 250 1.42 6.90 11.20
CA ASN A 250 2.81 6.50 11.00
C ASN A 250 3.16 5.29 11.88
N MET A 251 4.43 4.88 11.85
CA MET A 251 4.92 3.75 12.62
C MET A 251 4.70 3.92 14.14
N GLU A 252 4.81 5.13 14.67
CA GLU A 252 4.65 5.45 16.09
C GLU A 252 3.17 5.63 16.49
N THR A 253 2.37 6.26 15.64
CA THR A 253 0.94 6.53 15.81
C THR A 253 0.11 5.96 14.66
N PRO A 254 0.00 4.62 14.54
CA PRO A 254 -0.73 4.01 13.43
C PRO A 254 -2.24 4.18 13.58
N LEU A 255 -2.95 4.18 12.45
CA LEU A 255 -4.41 4.11 12.42
C LEU A 255 -4.87 2.80 13.07
N ARG A 256 -5.65 2.90 14.14
CA ARG A 256 -6.24 1.75 14.82
C ARG A 256 -7.63 1.47 14.27
N LEU A 257 -7.82 0.31 13.67
CA LEU A 257 -9.11 -0.12 13.12
C LEU A 257 -9.28 -1.63 13.26
N ARG A 258 -10.38 -2.18 12.75
CA ARG A 258 -10.55 -3.63 12.60
C ARG A 258 -10.57 -3.97 11.11
N LEU A 259 -9.67 -4.85 10.69
CA LEU A 259 -9.67 -5.44 9.34
C LEU A 259 -10.22 -6.85 9.45
N ASN A 260 -11.34 -7.13 8.75
CA ASN A 260 -12.03 -8.42 8.83
C ASN A 260 -12.34 -8.83 10.29
N GLY A 261 -12.71 -7.87 11.13
CA GLY A 261 -12.95 -8.09 12.56
C GLY A 261 -11.69 -8.18 13.44
N THR A 262 -10.49 -8.19 12.87
CA THR A 262 -9.22 -8.27 13.62
C THR A 262 -8.69 -6.87 13.97
N PRO A 263 -8.48 -6.53 15.25
CA PRO A 263 -7.83 -5.28 15.64
C PRO A 263 -6.47 -5.14 14.96
N THR A 264 -6.29 -4.05 14.22
CA THR A 264 -5.12 -3.82 13.36
C THR A 264 -4.60 -2.39 13.55
N ALA A 265 -3.28 -2.28 13.61
CA ALA A 265 -2.56 -1.02 13.49
C ALA A 265 -2.07 -0.87 12.04
N LEU A 266 -2.57 0.14 11.33
CA LEU A 266 -2.32 0.37 9.90
C LEU A 266 -1.66 1.73 9.69
N TYR A 267 -0.66 1.78 8.82
CA TYR A 267 -0.11 3.02 8.28
C TYR A 267 0.49 2.72 6.91
N PHE A 268 0.60 3.75 6.07
CA PHE A 268 1.32 3.66 4.80
C PHE A 268 2.68 4.34 4.93
N SER A 269 3.69 3.78 4.28
CA SER A 269 5.01 4.39 4.12
C SER A 269 5.19 4.92 2.69
N SER A 270 6.22 5.74 2.46
CA SER A 270 6.55 6.24 1.12
C SER A 270 8.07 6.40 0.92
N SER A 271 8.48 6.47 -0.33
CA SER A 271 9.86 6.80 -0.74
C SER A 271 9.86 7.59 -2.06
N PRO A 272 10.92 8.36 -2.35
CA PRO A 272 12.06 8.67 -1.47
C PRO A 272 11.67 9.57 -0.26
N PRO A 273 12.54 9.77 0.74
CA PRO A 273 12.26 10.66 1.86
C PRO A 273 11.87 12.09 1.45
N SER A 274 12.35 12.58 0.31
CA SER A 274 11.95 13.89 -0.22
C SER A 274 10.49 13.97 -0.67
N PHE A 275 9.84 12.83 -0.92
CA PHE A 275 8.41 12.73 -1.28
C PHE A 275 7.53 12.49 -0.04
N CYS A 276 8.14 12.29 1.13
CA CYS A 276 7.41 12.11 2.38
C CYS A 276 7.01 13.47 2.95
N ALA A 277 5.71 13.80 2.86
CA ALA A 277 5.14 14.93 3.61
C ALA A 277 5.20 14.67 5.13
N ALA A 278 4.95 15.71 5.92
CA ALA A 278 5.09 15.64 7.37
C ALA A 278 4.26 14.49 7.98
N GLY A 279 4.90 13.74 8.86
CA GLY A 279 4.33 12.58 9.53
C GLY A 279 4.40 11.27 8.75
N ARG A 280 4.66 11.25 7.43
CA ARG A 280 4.74 9.99 6.67
C ARG A 280 6.03 9.23 6.99
N THR A 281 5.92 7.95 7.40
CA THR A 281 7.08 7.08 7.62
C THR A 281 7.79 6.76 6.28
N PRO A 282 9.12 6.94 6.18
CA PRO A 282 9.89 6.48 5.02
C PRO A 282 9.94 4.95 4.90
N ASP A 283 9.90 4.41 3.68
CA ASP A 283 9.87 2.96 3.42
C ASP A 283 11.00 2.19 4.13
N LEU A 284 12.22 2.72 4.10
CA LEU A 284 13.36 2.09 4.78
C LEU A 284 13.12 1.93 6.28
N GLN A 285 12.57 2.97 6.93
CA GLN A 285 12.27 2.94 8.36
C GLN A 285 11.17 1.91 8.66
N ALA A 286 10.13 1.83 7.83
CA ALA A 286 9.06 0.84 7.99
C ALA A 286 9.59 -0.60 7.88
N VAL A 287 10.40 -0.90 6.85
CA VAL A 287 11.01 -2.24 6.66
C VAL A 287 11.93 -2.61 7.82
N LEU A 288 12.82 -1.71 8.24
CA LEU A 288 13.71 -1.94 9.37
C LEU A 288 12.92 -2.11 10.68
N GLY A 289 11.83 -1.36 10.87
CA GLY A 289 10.94 -1.50 12.02
C GLY A 289 10.32 -2.90 12.13
N VAL A 290 9.84 -3.45 11.00
CA VAL A 290 9.31 -4.84 10.95
C VAL A 290 10.41 -5.84 11.31
N ILE A 291 11.60 -5.74 10.72
CA ILE A 291 12.73 -6.65 11.00
C ILE A 291 13.17 -6.58 12.47
N ASN A 292 13.28 -5.36 13.02
CA ASN A 292 13.77 -5.14 14.38
C ASN A 292 12.76 -5.56 15.45
N SER A 293 11.46 -5.48 15.15
CA SER A 293 10.39 -5.89 16.07
C SER A 293 10.11 -7.40 16.06
N ALA A 294 10.59 -8.14 15.07
CA ALA A 294 10.37 -9.58 14.94
C ALA A 294 11.00 -10.35 16.13
N ARG A 295 10.21 -11.27 16.70
CA ARG A 295 10.61 -12.09 17.87
C ARG A 295 10.86 -13.55 17.56
N SER A 296 10.32 -14.06 16.46
CA SER A 296 10.30 -15.51 16.19
C SER A 296 10.73 -15.84 14.77
N PHE A 297 10.20 -15.13 13.77
CA PHE A 297 10.59 -15.36 12.39
C PHE A 297 10.51 -14.09 11.53
N ILE A 298 11.23 -14.13 10.42
CA ILE A 298 11.18 -13.19 9.31
C ILE A 298 11.16 -14.03 8.03
N ASP A 299 10.09 -13.92 7.26
CA ASP A 299 9.97 -14.55 5.94
C ASP A 299 9.95 -13.44 4.88
N VAL A 300 10.93 -13.43 3.99
CA VAL A 300 11.14 -12.41 2.94
C VAL A 300 10.93 -13.06 1.58
N ALA A 301 10.11 -12.44 0.72
CA ALA A 301 9.96 -12.86 -0.68
C ALA A 301 10.21 -11.67 -1.60
N VAL A 302 11.28 -11.72 -2.40
CA VAL A 302 11.74 -10.61 -3.24
C VAL A 302 12.22 -11.10 -4.61
N MET A 303 12.10 -10.24 -5.62
CA MET A 303 12.60 -10.55 -6.97
C MET A 303 14.14 -10.56 -7.03
N SER A 304 14.80 -9.65 -6.31
CA SER A 304 16.25 -9.53 -6.29
C SER A 304 16.70 -8.99 -4.94
N TYR A 305 17.88 -9.42 -4.48
CA TYR A 305 18.43 -9.02 -3.18
C TYR A 305 19.92 -8.69 -3.30
N LEU A 306 20.26 -7.41 -3.17
CA LEU A 306 21.63 -6.92 -3.19
C LEU A 306 21.78 -5.86 -2.10
N PRO A 307 22.71 -6.01 -1.13
CA PRO A 307 23.04 -4.96 -0.17
C PRO A 307 23.91 -3.87 -0.81
N ALA A 308 23.50 -3.39 -1.98
CA ALA A 308 24.21 -2.40 -2.78
C ALA A 308 23.24 -1.64 -3.68
N SER A 309 23.62 -0.45 -4.13
CA SER A 309 22.87 0.25 -5.18
C SER A 309 22.95 -0.53 -6.49
N GLU A 310 21.83 -0.70 -7.18
CA GLU A 310 21.78 -1.44 -8.46
C GLU A 310 21.71 -0.52 -9.69
N PHE A 311 21.05 0.63 -9.57
CA PHE A 311 20.74 1.52 -10.70
C PHE A 311 21.60 2.78 -10.75
N GLN A 312 22.72 2.79 -10.03
CA GLN A 312 23.67 3.90 -10.06
C GLN A 312 24.84 3.60 -11.00
N ARG A 313 25.43 4.65 -11.60
CA ARG A 313 26.63 4.51 -12.45
C ARG A 313 27.78 3.83 -11.72
N HIS A 314 27.92 4.10 -10.42
CA HIS A 314 28.90 3.46 -9.56
C HIS A 314 28.17 2.79 -8.41
N ASN A 315 28.22 1.46 -8.37
CA ASN A 315 27.58 0.69 -7.31
C ASN A 315 28.24 1.02 -5.96
N ARG A 316 27.41 1.36 -4.97
CA ARG A 316 27.82 1.61 -3.60
C ARG A 316 27.27 0.52 -2.71
N PHE A 317 28.07 0.05 -1.76
CA PHE A 317 27.60 -0.84 -0.72
C PHE A 317 26.55 -0.12 0.14
N TRP A 318 25.44 -0.81 0.42
CA TRP A 318 24.30 -0.28 1.15
C TRP A 318 23.71 -1.38 2.04
N PRO A 319 24.24 -1.55 3.26
CA PRO A 319 23.91 -2.68 4.14
C PRO A 319 22.66 -2.59 5.02
N PRO A 320 21.91 -1.47 5.19
CA PRO A 320 20.96 -1.35 6.31
C PRO A 320 19.99 -2.53 6.51
N ILE A 321 19.40 -3.05 5.43
CA ILE A 321 18.48 -4.19 5.49
C ILE A 321 19.23 -5.50 5.79
N ASP A 322 20.38 -5.72 5.15
CA ASP A 322 21.20 -6.92 5.34
C ASP A 322 21.73 -7.00 6.78
N ASP A 323 22.28 -5.90 7.29
CA ASP A 323 22.71 -5.77 8.68
C ASP A 323 21.56 -6.07 9.65
N ALA A 324 20.35 -5.57 9.38
CA ALA A 324 19.20 -5.80 10.24
C ALA A 324 18.76 -7.27 10.24
N LEU A 325 18.76 -7.94 9.08
CA LEU A 325 18.47 -9.37 8.97
C LEU A 325 19.53 -10.20 9.71
N ARG A 326 20.81 -9.89 9.52
CA ARG A 326 21.92 -10.57 10.21
C ARG A 326 21.83 -10.41 11.72
N ARG A 327 21.59 -9.19 12.22
CA ARG A 327 21.36 -8.94 13.65
C ARG A 327 20.15 -9.69 14.19
N ALA A 328 19.05 -9.77 13.42
CA ALA A 328 17.87 -10.53 13.85
C ALA A 328 18.19 -12.02 14.09
N VAL A 329 18.94 -12.64 13.18
CA VAL A 329 19.35 -14.04 13.34
C VAL A 329 20.37 -14.18 14.48
N PHE A 330 21.44 -13.40 14.44
CA PHE A 330 22.60 -13.58 15.32
C PHE A 330 22.36 -13.11 16.76
N GLU A 331 21.77 -11.94 16.96
CA GLU A 331 21.60 -11.35 18.30
C GLU A 331 20.32 -11.83 18.98
N ARG A 332 19.30 -12.22 18.21
CA ARG A 332 17.96 -12.52 18.73
C ARG A 332 17.46 -13.92 18.41
N GLY A 333 18.22 -14.73 17.65
CA GLY A 333 17.80 -16.09 17.28
C GLY A 333 16.53 -16.13 16.42
N VAL A 334 16.19 -15.04 15.73
CA VAL A 334 14.99 -14.97 14.89
C VAL A 334 15.20 -15.82 13.65
N ARG A 335 14.24 -16.73 13.35
CA ARG A 335 14.32 -17.60 12.16
C ARG A 335 14.14 -16.78 10.89
N LEU A 336 15.11 -16.86 9.98
CA LEU A 336 15.06 -16.16 8.70
C LEU A 336 14.80 -17.14 7.54
N LYS A 337 13.81 -16.82 6.69
CA LYS A 337 13.60 -17.46 5.39
C LYS A 337 13.58 -16.42 4.28
N LEU A 338 14.38 -16.61 3.24
CA LEU A 338 14.36 -15.80 2.02
C LEU A 338 13.88 -16.65 0.85
N LEU A 339 12.94 -16.12 0.08
CA LEU A 339 12.50 -16.62 -1.20
C LEU A 339 12.89 -15.61 -2.28
N LEU A 340 13.74 -16.01 -3.21
CA LEU A 340 14.30 -15.13 -4.25
C LEU A 340 13.88 -15.60 -5.64
N GLY A 341 13.61 -14.64 -6.53
CA GLY A 341 13.50 -14.91 -7.95
C GLY A 341 14.86 -15.21 -8.58
N CYS A 342 14.92 -16.26 -9.40
CA CYS A 342 16.07 -16.59 -10.24
C CYS A 342 15.61 -16.74 -11.69
N TRP A 343 16.12 -15.85 -12.54
CA TRP A 343 15.75 -15.73 -13.94
C TRP A 343 16.92 -15.19 -14.76
N ALA A 344 16.84 -15.23 -16.09
CA ALA A 344 17.94 -14.92 -17.00
C ALA A 344 18.62 -13.54 -16.77
N HIS A 345 17.90 -12.58 -16.19
CA HIS A 345 18.42 -11.24 -15.91
C HIS A 345 18.90 -11.03 -14.45
N SER A 346 18.91 -12.09 -13.63
CA SER A 346 19.41 -12.03 -12.25
C SER A 346 20.89 -11.67 -12.23
N LYS A 347 21.27 -10.71 -11.39
CA LYS A 347 22.66 -10.26 -11.30
C LYS A 347 23.54 -11.33 -10.65
N ALA A 348 24.62 -11.73 -11.33
CA ALA A 348 25.59 -12.67 -10.76
C ALA A 348 26.15 -12.23 -9.40
N ALA A 349 26.30 -10.92 -9.19
CA ALA A 349 26.77 -10.34 -7.93
C ALA A 349 25.82 -10.58 -6.73
N MET A 350 24.56 -10.95 -6.96
CA MET A 350 23.60 -11.27 -5.89
C MET A 350 24.00 -12.54 -5.13
N PHE A 351 24.45 -13.57 -5.87
CA PHE A 351 24.66 -14.91 -5.32
C PHE A 351 25.68 -14.96 -4.16
N PRO A 352 26.84 -14.29 -4.22
CA PRO A 352 27.76 -14.23 -3.08
C PRO A 352 27.13 -13.65 -1.81
N PHE A 353 26.31 -12.60 -1.92
CA PHE A 353 25.68 -11.97 -0.75
C PHE A 353 24.64 -12.88 -0.10
N ILE A 354 23.77 -13.50 -0.89
CA ILE A 354 22.77 -14.43 -0.34
C ILE A 354 23.41 -15.70 0.22
N LYS A 355 24.49 -16.21 -0.37
CA LYS A 355 25.28 -17.32 0.19
C LYS A 355 25.92 -16.93 1.53
N SER A 356 26.47 -15.72 1.62
CA SER A 356 27.01 -15.18 2.87
C SER A 356 25.94 -15.01 3.96
N LEU A 357 24.70 -14.68 3.60
CA LEU A 357 23.59 -14.59 4.55
C LEU A 357 23.14 -15.98 5.03
N ALA A 358 23.02 -16.94 4.12
CA ALA A 358 22.67 -18.34 4.44
C ALA A 358 23.71 -19.02 5.34
N ALA A 359 25.00 -18.67 5.19
CA ALA A 359 26.09 -19.22 5.97
C ALA A 359 26.05 -18.90 7.48
N ILE A 360 25.16 -18.00 7.93
CA ILE A 360 24.93 -17.76 9.36
C ILE A 360 24.19 -18.94 10.03
N SER A 361 23.50 -19.77 9.23
CA SER A 361 22.80 -20.94 9.76
C SER A 361 23.78 -21.92 10.39
N ASP A 362 23.56 -22.28 11.65
CA ASP A 362 24.41 -23.21 12.40
C ASP A 362 23.59 -24.00 13.42
N ASN A 363 23.66 -25.34 13.32
CA ASN A 363 22.96 -26.26 14.21
C ASN A 363 23.46 -26.19 15.66
N ARG A 364 24.73 -25.82 15.90
CA ARG A 364 25.30 -25.80 17.24
C ARG A 364 24.80 -24.58 18.04
N THR A 365 24.68 -23.43 17.38
CA THR A 365 24.14 -22.20 17.97
C THR A 365 22.62 -22.11 17.90
N GLY A 366 21.99 -22.91 17.03
CA GLY A 366 20.54 -22.86 16.77
C GLY A 366 20.13 -21.75 15.81
N TYR A 367 21.09 -21.06 15.18
CA TYR A 367 20.82 -20.02 14.21
C TYR A 367 20.21 -20.61 12.94
N SER A 368 19.10 -20.05 12.48
CA SER A 368 18.36 -20.54 11.33
C SER A 368 18.20 -19.44 10.27
N ALA A 369 18.91 -19.61 9.15
CA ALA A 369 18.79 -18.79 7.97
C ALA A 369 18.68 -19.70 6.75
N GLN A 370 17.49 -19.73 6.15
CA GLN A 370 17.21 -20.51 4.95
C GLN A 370 17.01 -19.59 3.76
N VAL A 371 17.71 -19.87 2.66
CA VAL A 371 17.58 -19.15 1.41
C VAL A 371 17.11 -20.13 0.34
N VAL A 372 15.99 -19.81 -0.31
CA VAL A 372 15.40 -20.57 -1.40
C VAL A 372 15.38 -19.70 -2.64
N SER A 373 16.11 -20.11 -3.66
CA SER A 373 16.13 -19.46 -4.96
C SER A 373 15.24 -20.24 -5.91
N VAL A 374 14.22 -19.61 -6.50
CA VAL A 374 13.28 -20.30 -7.40
C VAL A 374 13.47 -19.81 -8.82
N SER A 375 13.71 -20.77 -9.72
CA SER A 375 13.66 -20.58 -11.16
C SER A 375 12.43 -21.27 -11.73
N CYS A 376 11.74 -20.60 -12.65
CA CYS A 376 10.70 -21.23 -13.48
C CYS A 376 11.30 -21.48 -14.86
N GLN A 377 11.40 -22.74 -15.26
CA GLN A 377 11.79 -23.13 -16.61
C GLN A 377 10.58 -23.66 -17.37
N ILE A 378 10.47 -23.28 -18.64
CA ILE A 378 9.54 -23.90 -19.58
C ILE A 378 10.20 -25.20 -20.05
N VAL A 379 9.69 -26.35 -19.59
CA VAL A 379 10.19 -27.64 -20.04
C VAL A 379 9.39 -28.05 -21.28
N SER A 380 10.00 -27.95 -22.46
CA SER A 380 9.45 -28.51 -23.70
C SER A 380 10.01 -29.92 -23.90
N HIS A 381 9.18 -30.95 -23.68
CA HIS A 381 9.47 -32.28 -24.19
C HIS A 381 8.95 -32.40 -25.63
N ARG A 382 9.79 -32.88 -26.56
CA ARG A 382 9.40 -33.15 -27.95
C ARG A 382 8.10 -33.97 -27.96
N GLY A 383 7.00 -33.33 -28.33
CA GLY A 383 5.71 -33.99 -28.56
C GLY A 383 4.62 -33.76 -27.51
N ASN A 384 4.84 -33.02 -26.42
CA ASN A 384 3.74 -32.67 -25.50
C ASN A 384 3.86 -31.24 -24.95
N LYS A 385 2.70 -30.58 -24.76
CA LYS A 385 2.58 -29.16 -24.38
C LYS A 385 3.49 -28.84 -23.18
N GLY A 386 4.36 -27.83 -23.34
CA GLY A 386 5.36 -27.48 -22.34
C GLY A 386 4.73 -27.21 -20.97
N GLY A 387 5.18 -27.96 -19.96
CA GLY A 387 4.82 -27.71 -18.56
C GLY A 387 5.82 -26.75 -17.94
N LEU A 388 5.33 -25.82 -17.12
CA LEU A 388 6.19 -25.00 -16.27
C LEU A 388 6.57 -25.81 -15.03
N VAL A 389 7.87 -25.97 -14.78
CA VAL A 389 8.38 -26.58 -13.56
C VAL A 389 9.15 -25.50 -12.79
N ALA A 390 8.73 -25.26 -11.55
CA ALA A 390 9.50 -24.45 -10.61
C ALA A 390 10.58 -25.34 -9.98
N GLN A 391 11.85 -25.02 -10.22
CA GLN A 391 12.99 -25.66 -9.55
C GLN A 391 13.56 -24.70 -8.51
N GLY A 392 13.69 -25.18 -7.28
CA GLY A 392 14.23 -24.43 -6.16
C GLY A 392 15.63 -24.92 -5.77
N GLU A 393 16.59 -24.01 -5.68
CA GLU A 393 17.86 -24.28 -4.98
C GLU A 393 17.73 -23.86 -3.51
N HIS A 394 18.08 -24.76 -2.60
CA HIS A 394 18.03 -24.54 -1.15
C HIS A 394 19.44 -24.34 -0.60
N TRP A 395 19.64 -23.23 0.10
CA TRP A 395 20.88 -22.90 0.80
C TRP A 395 20.58 -22.70 2.30
N GLY A 396 21.20 -23.53 3.15
CA GLY A 396 21.03 -23.50 4.61
C GLY A 396 21.15 -24.91 5.22
N VAL A 397 21.49 -25.00 6.52
CA VAL A 397 21.58 -26.29 7.21
C VAL A 397 20.17 -26.79 7.54
N GLY A 398 19.72 -27.85 6.86
CA GLY A 398 18.41 -28.46 7.09
C GLY A 398 18.46 -29.61 8.09
N ASN A 399 17.62 -29.58 9.11
CA ASN A 399 17.27 -30.79 9.86
C ASN A 399 16.33 -31.64 9.01
N GLY A 400 16.80 -32.81 8.55
CA GLY A 400 15.95 -33.92 8.12
C GLY A 400 15.92 -34.20 6.61
N VAL A 401 16.75 -35.17 6.19
CA VAL A 401 16.54 -36.20 5.14
C VAL A 401 15.50 -35.89 4.06
N THR A 402 15.96 -35.51 2.87
CA THR A 402 15.66 -36.20 1.61
C THR A 402 16.85 -36.06 0.66
N GLY A 403 17.35 -37.20 0.17
CA GLY A 403 18.42 -37.23 -0.82
C GLY A 403 17.92 -36.65 -2.14
N GLY A 404 18.70 -35.72 -2.68
CA GLY A 404 18.63 -35.23 -4.05
C GLY A 404 20.01 -34.73 -4.40
N SER A 405 20.70 -35.47 -5.26
CA SER A 405 22.05 -35.20 -5.74
C SER A 405 22.25 -33.74 -6.12
N GLY A 406 23.14 -33.05 -5.42
CA GLY A 406 23.70 -31.80 -5.92
C GLY A 406 24.50 -32.11 -7.19
N SER A 407 24.03 -31.59 -8.32
CA SER A 407 24.89 -31.37 -9.47
C SER A 407 25.52 -29.98 -9.31
N ASP A 408 26.81 -29.93 -8.99
CA ASP A 408 27.64 -28.79 -9.33
C ASP A 408 27.44 -28.48 -10.82
N MET A 409 26.84 -27.33 -11.13
CA MET A 409 26.90 -26.78 -12.47
C MET A 409 27.82 -25.57 -12.48
N SER A 410 28.98 -25.80 -13.09
CA SER A 410 29.88 -24.77 -13.59
C SER A 410 29.11 -23.81 -14.49
N VAL A 411 29.37 -22.51 -14.31
CA VAL A 411 28.94 -21.47 -15.23
C VAL A 411 29.66 -21.70 -16.56
N SER A 412 29.02 -22.37 -17.51
CA SER A 412 29.48 -22.42 -18.89
C SER A 412 29.08 -21.11 -19.57
N ARG A 413 30.12 -20.32 -19.89
CA ARG A 413 30.03 -19.18 -20.79
C ARG A 413 29.67 -19.72 -22.17
N ALA A 414 28.46 -19.45 -22.65
CA ALA A 414 28.14 -19.66 -24.05
C ALA A 414 28.74 -18.49 -24.84
N ASP A 415 29.95 -18.70 -25.36
CA ASP A 415 30.47 -17.93 -26.50
C ASP A 415 29.54 -18.16 -27.70
N HIS A 416 28.87 -17.11 -28.14
CA HIS A 416 28.42 -17.00 -29.53
C HIS A 416 29.19 -15.88 -30.19
N GLY A 417 29.98 -16.29 -31.18
CA GLY A 417 31.01 -15.50 -31.82
C GLY A 417 30.49 -14.29 -32.59
N GLU A 418 31.40 -13.32 -32.70
CA GLU A 418 31.41 -12.28 -33.70
C GLU A 418 31.30 -12.87 -35.12
N GLY A 419 30.55 -12.18 -35.98
CA GLY A 419 30.61 -12.42 -37.42
C GLY A 419 29.53 -11.72 -38.22
N GLY A 420 29.80 -10.48 -38.66
CA GLY A 420 29.31 -10.00 -39.96
C GLY A 420 28.24 -8.90 -39.96
N ARG A 421 28.72 -7.67 -40.14
CA ARG A 421 28.03 -6.48 -40.70
C ARG A 421 27.68 -6.68 -42.21
N PRO A 422 26.92 -5.80 -42.91
CA PRO A 422 26.79 -4.33 -42.78
C PRO A 422 25.58 -3.84 -41.99
#